data_AF-A0A448BN81-F1
#
_entry.id   AF-A0A448BN81-F1
#
_cell.length_a   1.000
_cell.length_b   1.000
_cell.length_c   1.000
_cell.angle_alpha   90.00
_cell.angle_beta   90.00
_cell.angle_gamma   90.00
#
_symmetry.space_group_name_H-M   'P 1'
#
loop_
_entity.id
_entity.type
_entity.pdbx_description
1 polymer ?
#
loop_
_entity_poly.entity_id
_entity_poly.type
_entity_poly.pdbx_seq_one_letter_code
_entity_poly.pdbx_strand_id
1 'polypeptide(L)' 'MNSQHTDTAKRRVIPFNTQQHTGGAIIDAQGREIPITEVMIQRACRELDRSLEQEQKQA' A
#
# COMPACT_ATOMS: atom_id res chain seq x y z
N MET A 1 -10.45 9.01 38.20
CA MET A 1 -10.34 7.82 37.33
C MET A 1 -10.66 8.29 35.92
N ASN A 2 -9.64 8.46 35.08
CA ASN A 2 -9.74 9.16 33.81
C ASN A 2 -10.30 8.23 32.71
N SER A 3 -11.49 8.56 32.22
CA SER A 3 -12.08 7.96 31.03
C SER A 3 -11.26 8.35 29.80
N GLN A 4 -10.49 7.39 29.28
CA GLN A 4 -9.78 7.52 28.02
C GLN A 4 -10.81 7.49 26.88
N HIS A 5 -11.09 8.67 26.32
CA HIS A 5 -11.92 8.88 25.15
C HIS A 5 -11.24 8.19 23.95
N THR A 6 -11.83 7.11 23.42
CA THR A 6 -11.43 6.55 22.13
C THR A 6 -11.99 7.45 21.02
N ASP A 7 -11.28 8.53 20.72
CA ASP A 7 -11.57 9.37 19.55
C ASP A 7 -11.07 8.66 18.29
N THR A 8 -11.87 7.71 17.80
CA THR A 8 -11.77 7.17 16.44
C THR A 8 -12.45 8.10 15.42
N ALA A 9 -12.86 9.31 15.83
CA ALA A 9 -13.60 10.21 14.96
C ALA A 9 -12.60 11.03 14.13
N LYS A 10 -12.66 10.79 12.81
CA LYS A 10 -11.96 11.54 11.75
C LYS A 10 -10.55 11.03 11.44
N ARG A 11 -10.44 9.75 11.05
CA ARG A 11 -9.39 9.35 10.11
C ARG A 11 -9.61 10.15 8.82
N ARG A 12 -8.87 11.25 8.67
CA ARG A 12 -8.90 12.09 7.48
C ARG A 12 -8.40 11.26 6.30
N VAL A 13 -9.32 10.70 5.52
CA VAL A 13 -8.99 10.08 4.24
C VAL A 13 -8.71 11.25 3.29
N ILE A 14 -7.43 11.62 3.17
CA ILE A 14 -7.00 12.54 2.13
C ILE A 14 -7.26 11.79 0.81
N PRO A 15 -8.06 12.33 -0.12
CA PRO A 15 -8.25 11.68 -1.42
C PRO A 15 -6.89 11.54 -2.09
N PHE A 16 -6.43 10.30 -2.16
CA PHE A 16 -5.10 9.98 -2.64
C PHE A 16 -5.16 9.84 -4.16
N ASN A 17 -4.44 10.70 -4.89
CA ASN A 17 -4.29 10.50 -6.34
C ASN A 17 -3.43 9.26 -6.56
N THR A 18 -4.04 8.18 -7.04
CA THR A 18 -3.39 6.87 -7.19
C THR A 18 -2.25 6.89 -8.21
N GLN A 19 -2.24 7.87 -9.11
CA GLN A 19 -1.17 8.08 -10.09
C GLN A 19 -0.02 8.94 -9.55
N GLN A 20 -0.14 9.48 -8.34
CA GLN A 20 0.91 10.27 -7.73
C GLN A 20 2.16 9.43 -7.49
N HIS A 21 3.31 9.98 -7.84
CA HIS A 21 4.61 9.38 -7.54
C HIS A 21 4.86 9.41 -6.03
N THR A 22 5.40 8.31 -5.50
CA THR A 22 5.67 8.16 -4.06
C THR A 22 7.06 8.63 -3.65
N GLY A 23 7.81 9.22 -4.59
CA GLY A 23 9.16 9.75 -4.36
C GLY A 23 10.29 8.75 -4.62
N GLY A 24 9.99 7.54 -5.09
CA GLY A 24 10.97 6.54 -5.52
C GLY A 24 10.68 5.99 -6.92
N ALA A 25 11.59 5.17 -7.45
CA ALA A 25 11.47 4.54 -8.76
C ALA A 25 11.98 3.10 -8.76
N ILE A 26 11.46 2.27 -9.68
CA ILE A 26 11.98 0.95 -10.01
C ILE A 26 12.89 1.10 -11.23
N ILE A 27 14.06 0.48 -11.19
CA ILE A 27 14.93 0.38 -12.37
C ILE A 27 14.45 -0.80 -13.21
N ASP A 28 14.02 -0.55 -14.44
CA ASP A 28 13.62 -1.61 -15.35
C ASP A 28 14.83 -2.32 -15.98
N ALA A 29 14.58 -3.40 -16.74
CA ALA A 29 15.63 -4.18 -17.38
C ALA A 29 16.45 -3.38 -18.42
N GLN A 30 15.96 -2.23 -18.88
CA GLN A 30 16.70 -1.33 -19.79
C GLN A 30 17.49 -0.26 -19.03
N GLY A 31 17.47 -0.28 -17.69
CA GLY A 31 18.13 0.71 -16.85
C GLY A 31 17.35 2.02 -16.69
N ARG A 32 16.07 2.06 -17.06
CA ARG A 32 15.24 3.27 -16.91
C ARG A 32 14.60 3.32 -15.54
N GLU A 33 14.54 4.52 -14.96
CA GLU A 33 13.81 4.78 -13.73
C GLU A 33 12.31 4.92 -14.03
N ILE A 34 11.51 3.99 -13.51
CA ILE A 34 10.06 4.01 -13.58
C ILE A 34 9.52 4.47 -12.23
N PRO A 35 8.93 5.68 -12.12
CA PRO A 35 8.41 6.18 -10.86
C PRO A 35 7.38 5.23 -10.23
N ILE A 36 7.55 4.94 -8.93
CA ILE A 36 6.59 4.14 -8.18
C ILE A 36 5.35 4.98 -7.95
N THR A 37 4.20 4.42 -8.31
CA THR A 37 2.89 4.99 -8.04
C THR A 37 2.22 4.21 -6.92
N GLU A 38 1.25 4.83 -6.26
CA GLU A 38 0.44 4.14 -5.25
C GLU A 38 -0.34 2.95 -5.84
N VAL A 39 -0.78 3.02 -7.11
CA VAL A 39 -1.38 1.86 -7.78
C VAL A 39 -0.45 0.65 -7.73
N MET A 40 0.85 0.86 -7.95
CA MET A 40 1.85 -0.21 -7.91
C MET A 40 2.00 -0.78 -6.50
N ILE A 41 2.03 0.08 -5.47
CA ILE A 41 2.10 -0.34 -4.07
C ILE A 41 0.88 -1.17 -3.68
N GLN A 42 -0.32 -0.66 -3.94
CA GLN A 42 -1.56 -1.36 -3.60
C GLN A 42 -1.68 -2.69 -4.34
N ARG A 43 -1.19 -2.77 -5.58
CA ARG A 43 -1.15 -4.02 -6.33
C ARG A 43 -0.22 -5.02 -5.65
N ALA A 44 0.99 -4.60 -5.28
CA ALA A 44 1.94 -5.46 -4.57
C ALA A 44 1.37 -5.97 -3.24
N CYS A 45 0.70 -5.12 -2.44
CA CYS A 45 0.03 -5.54 -1.22
C CYS A 45 -1.02 -6.64 -1.49
N ARG A 46 -1.89 -6.45 -2.48
CA ARG A 46 -2.92 -7.46 -2.83
C ARG A 46 -2.33 -8.78 -3.32
N GLU A 47 -1.23 -8.73 -4.07
CA GLU A 47 -0.53 -9.93 -4.55
C GLU A 47 0.12 -10.68 -3.39
N LEU A 48 0.68 -9.96 -2.41
CA LEU A 48 1.24 -10.54 -1.19
C LEU A 48 0.16 -11.21 -0.34
N ASP A 49 -0.95 -10.51 -0.06
CA ASP A 49 -2.07 -11.05 0.72
C ASP A 49 -2.60 -12.34 0.09
N ARG A 50 -2.79 -12.35 -1.24
CA ARG A 50 -3.22 -13.54 -1.98
C ARG A 50 -2.22 -14.69 -1.86
N SER A 51 -0.93 -14.40 -1.93
CA SER A 51 0.13 -15.43 -1.85
C SER A 51 0.11 -16.08 -0.46
N LEU A 52 0.00 -15.27 0.60
CA LEU A 52 -0.12 -15.75 1.98
C LEU A 52 -1.37 -16.61 2.19
N GLU A 53 -2.53 -16.19 1.66
CA GLU A 53 -3.75 -17.00 1.72
C GLU A 53 -3.60 -18.35 1.00
N GLN A 54 -2.84 -18.39 -0.10
CA GLN A 54 -2.60 -19.63 -0.84
C GLN A 54 -1.67 -20.57 -0.08
N GLU A 55 -0.62 -20.06 0.56
CA GLU A 55 0.28 -20.83 1.42
C GLU A 55 -0.48 -21.43 2.61
N GLN A 56 -1.34 -20.64 3.26
CA GLN A 56 -2.15 -21.10 4.40
C GLN A 56 -3.15 -22.20 4.02
N LYS A 57 -3.64 -22.22 2.77
CA LYS A 57 -4.55 -23.27 2.27
C LYS A 57 -3.82 -24.55 1.85
N GLN A 58 -2.51 -24.47 1.64
CA GLN A 58 -1.67 -25.60 1.22
C GLN A 58 -0.92 -26.26 2.38
N ALA A 59 -0.95 -25.67 3.58
CA ALA A 59 -0.43 -26.21 4.83
C ALA A 59 -1.49 -27.01 5.59
#